data_AF-K6XCU7-F1
#
_entry.id   AF-K6XCU7-F1
#
_cell.length_a   1.000
_cell.length_b   1.000
_cell.length_c   1.000
_cell.angle_alpha   90.00
_cell.angle_beta   90.00
_cell.angle_gamma   90.00
#
_symmetry.space_group_name_H-M   'P 1'
#
loop_
_entity.id
_entity.type
_entity.pdbx_description
1 polymer ?
#
loop_
_entity_poly.entity_id
_entity_poly.type
_entity_poly.pdbx_seq_one_letter_code
_entity_poly.pdbx_strand_id
1 'polypeptide(L)' 'MHAAPYGAGELMLAATYAIKFGLTVDDLADTWAPYLTMSEALRIAAGLFRTTIPTSCCA' A
#
# COMPACT_ATOMS: atom_id res chain seq x y z
N MET A 1 -9.63 0.56 -7.15
CA MET A 1 -9.18 0.09 -5.82
C MET A 1 -10.42 -0.08 -4.93
N HIS A 2 -10.43 -1.06 -4.02
CA HIS A 2 -11.52 -1.26 -3.06
C HIS A 2 -10.93 -1.54 -1.68
N ALA A 3 -11.48 -0.94 -0.63
CA ALA A 3 -11.07 -1.18 0.75
C ALA A 3 -12.29 -1.07 1.67
N ALA A 4 -12.51 -2.08 2.52
CA ALA A 4 -13.54 -2.12 3.56
C ALA A 4 -13.05 -2.09 5.05
N PRO A 5 -11.90 -1.50 5.41
CA PRO A 5 -11.50 -1.32 6.81
C PRO A 5 -11.95 0.02 7.42
N TYR A 6 -11.89 0.13 8.74
CA TYR A 6 -11.95 1.42 9.43
C TYR A 6 -10.79 2.31 8.96
N GLY A 7 -11.07 3.57 8.58
CA GLY A 7 -10.04 4.48 8.05
C GLY A 7 -9.73 4.31 6.55
N ALA A 8 -10.60 3.67 5.75
CA ALA A 8 -10.43 3.53 4.30
C ALA A 8 -10.22 4.86 3.55
N GLY A 9 -10.72 5.99 4.08
CA GLY A 9 -10.49 7.31 3.49
C GLY A 9 -9.01 7.69 3.37
N GLU A 10 -8.19 7.32 4.36
CA GLU A 10 -6.79 7.68 4.45
C GLU A 10 -5.94 7.05 3.32
N LEU A 11 -6.30 5.83 2.91
CA LEU A 11 -5.60 5.08 1.87
C LEU A 11 -6.21 5.26 0.46
N MET A 12 -7.49 5.65 0.37
CA MET A 12 -8.16 5.96 -0.90
C MET A 12 -7.53 7.16 -1.61
N LEU A 13 -7.13 8.20 -0.87
CA LEU A 13 -6.44 9.36 -1.45
C LEU A 13 -5.07 8.97 -2.03
N ALA A 14 -4.28 8.23 -1.25
CA ALA A 14 -2.95 7.78 -1.66
C ALA A 14 -3.01 6.96 -2.96
N ALA A 15 -3.94 6.01 -3.07
CA ALA A 15 -4.05 5.19 -4.28
C ALA A 15 -4.78 5.90 -5.44
N THR A 16 -5.59 6.93 -5.19
CA THR A 16 -6.03 7.85 -6.26
C THR A 16 -4.83 8.57 -6.87
N TYR A 17 -3.90 9.06 -6.05
CA TYR A 17 -2.66 9.66 -6.57
C TYR A 17 -1.77 8.64 -7.27
N ALA A 18 -1.66 7.41 -6.75
CA ALA A 18 -0.91 6.35 -7.41
C ALA A 18 -1.42 6.09 -8.83
N ILE A 19 -2.74 6.01 -9.01
CA ILE A 19 -3.37 5.87 -10.33
C ILE A 19 -3.11 7.10 -11.20
N LYS A 20 -3.28 8.31 -10.63
CA LYS A 20 -3.08 9.57 -11.36
C LYS A 20 -1.65 9.76 -11.85
N PHE A 21 -0.66 9.33 -11.09
CA PHE A 21 0.76 9.41 -11.43
C PHE A 21 1.29 8.17 -12.15
N GLY A 22 0.44 7.15 -12.38
CA GLY A 22 0.84 5.93 -13.10
C GLY A 22 1.86 5.08 -12.34
N LEU A 23 1.84 5.11 -11.01
CA LEU A 23 2.72 4.27 -10.19
C LEU A 23 2.38 2.79 -10.36
N THR A 24 3.41 1.96 -10.42
CA THR A 24 3.25 0.50 -10.46
C THR A 24 3.03 -0.07 -9.06
N VAL A 25 2.62 -1.34 -8.98
CA VAL A 25 2.55 -2.07 -7.70
C VAL A 25 3.93 -2.19 -7.03
N ASP A 26 5.00 -2.13 -7.81
CA ASP A 26 6.37 -2.18 -7.33
C ASP A 26 6.76 -0.87 -6.63
N ASP A 27 6.46 0.27 -7.27
CA ASP A 27 6.66 1.61 -6.68
C ASP A 27 5.90 1.76 -5.35
N LEU A 28 4.70 1.18 -5.26
CA LEU A 28 3.90 1.18 -4.04
C LEU A 28 4.46 0.26 -2.95
N ALA A 29 5.02 -0.88 -3.33
CA ALA A 29 5.62 -1.83 -2.39
C ALA A 29 6.95 -1.31 -1.78
N ASP A 30 7.73 -0.55 -2.56
CA ASP A 30 9.00 0.06 -2.10
C ASP A 30 8.84 1.45 -1.46
N THR A 31 7.61 2.00 -1.43
CA THR A 31 7.32 3.26 -0.74
C THR A 31 7.40 3.10 0.78
N TRP A 32 8.01 4.08 1.47
CA TRP A 32 8.00 4.13 2.92
C TRP A 32 6.58 4.40 3.46
N ALA A 33 6.14 3.60 4.43
CA ALA A 33 4.87 3.79 5.13
C ALA A 33 5.06 3.69 6.65
N PRO A 34 4.39 4.53 7.46
CA PRO A 34 4.49 4.45 8.91
C PRO A 34 3.89 3.14 9.45
N TYR A 35 4.57 2.52 10.40
CA TYR A 35 4.11 1.27 11.02
C TYR A 35 2.76 1.46 11.75
N LEU A 36 1.92 0.42 11.72
CA LEU A 36 0.58 0.35 12.32
C LEU A 36 -0.41 1.36 11.72
N THR A 37 -0.28 1.66 10.43
CA THR A 37 -1.19 2.55 9.71
C THR A 37 -1.83 1.90 8.49
N MET A 38 -2.92 2.51 8.01
CA MET A 38 -3.58 2.09 6.77
C MET A 38 -2.68 2.25 5.53
N SER A 39 -1.70 3.16 5.58
CA SER A 39 -0.69 3.31 4.53
C SER A 39 0.26 2.12 4.49
N GLU A 40 0.59 1.53 5.64
CA GLU A 40 1.37 0.28 5.69
C GLU A 40 0.57 -0.89 5.10
N ALA A 41 -0.72 -0.98 5.41
CA ALA A 41 -1.59 -2.00 4.84
C ALA A 41 -1.61 -1.94 3.30
N LEU A 42 -1.61 -0.73 2.73
CA LEU A 42 -1.51 -0.53 1.28
C LEU A 42 -0.16 -0.99 0.71
N ARG A 43 0.96 -0.66 1.38
CA ARG A 43 2.30 -1.13 1.01
C ARG A 43 2.39 -2.66 1.02
N ILE A 44 1.90 -3.29 2.08
CA ILE A 44 1.89 -4.75 2.24
C ILE A 44 1.01 -5.38 1.15
N ALA A 45 -0.18 -4.83 0.89
CA ALA A 45 -1.07 -5.33 -0.17
C ALA A 45 -0.43 -5.23 -1.56
N ALA A 46 0.34 -4.17 -1.84
CA ALA A 46 1.11 -4.04 -3.08
C ALA A 46 2.23 -5.10 -3.17
N GLY A 47 2.88 -5.41 -2.05
CA GLY A 47 3.89 -6.48 -1.96
C GLY A 47 3.36 -7.89 -2.25
N LEU A 48 2.05 -8.15 -2.11
CA LEU A 48 1.44 -9.46 -2.43
C LEU A 48 1.51 -9.81 -3.92
N PHE A 49 1.77 -8.84 -4.79
CA PHE A 49 1.98 -9.07 -6.22
C PHE A 49 3.41 -9.55 -6.55
N ARG A 50 4.32 -9.57 -5.56
CA ARG A 50 5.67 -10.12 -5.68
C ARG A 50 5.68 -11.63 -5.34
N THR A 51 6.80 -12.30 -5.64
CA THR A 51 7.01 -13.72 -5.32
C THR A 51 7.34 -13.97 -3.85
N THR A 52 7.71 -12.93 -3.09
CA THR A 52 8.03 -13.00 -1.66
C THR A 52 6.86 -12.50 -0.82
N ILE A 53 6.64 -13.13 0.34
CA ILE A 53 5.57 -12.74 1.26
C ILE A 53 6.00 -11.43 1.95
N PRO A 54 5.26 -10.31 1.79
CA PRO A 54 5.59 -9.05 2.45
C PRO A 54 5.42 -9.15 3.96
N THR A 55 6.38 -8.63 4.73
CA THR A 55 6.35 -8.63 6.20
C THR A 55 6.03 -7.24 6.75
N SER A 56 5.35 -7.17 7.90
CA SER A 56 5.09 -5.89 8.59
C SER A 56 6.34 -5.37 9.32
N CYS A 57 7.20 -6.29 9.77
CA CYS A 57 8.46 -5.99 10.43
C CYS A 57 9.63 -6.53 9.57
N CYS A 58 10.68 -5.72 9.42
CA CYS A 58 11.92 -6.07 8.70
C CYS A 58 11.77 -6.34 7.19
N ALA A 59 10.83 -5.65 6.53
CA ALA A 59 10.66 -5.69 5.07
C ALA A 59 11.70 -4.86 4.32
#